data_AF-A0A833DZI6-F1
#
_entry.id   AF-A0A833DZI6-F1
#
_cell.length_a   1.000
_cell.length_b   1.000
_cell.length_c   1.000
_cell.angle_alpha   90.00
_cell.angle_beta   90.00
_cell.angle_gamma   90.00
#
_symmetry.space_group_name_H-M   'P 1'
#
loop_
_entity.id
_entity.type
_entity.pdbx_description
1 polymer ?
#
loop_
_entity_poly.entity_id
_entity_poly.type
_entity_poly.pdbx_seq_one_letter_code
_entity_poly.pdbx_strand_id
1 'polypeptide(L)'
;YLHWHHCHKSKGCEVHPVTALTIVGDSIHNFIDGLVIAAAFFVDEVTGWVTAALIMGHELPQELGNFSVLVYGGYDKKKAIIWTFLAQATCILGGIVGWFLTPEWLIAPLLAFAAGGFIYISASDLIPELHKEKDLKKSTKHFVAFALGVALMIGIKLAVHH
;
A
#
# COMPACT_ATOMS: atom_id res chain seq x y z
N TYR A 1 18.94 11.90 -3.22
CA TYR A 1 18.49 12.17 -4.60
C TYR A 1 18.67 10.91 -5.42
N LEU A 2 17.59 10.14 -5.64
CA LEU A 2 17.63 9.00 -6.56
C LEU A 2 17.58 9.57 -7.99
N HIS A 3 18.73 9.51 -8.68
CA HIS A 3 18.87 10.01 -10.04
C HIS A 3 18.03 9.16 -11.00
N TRP A 4 17.03 9.78 -11.60
CA TRP A 4 16.04 9.16 -12.46
C TRP A 4 16.51 9.25 -13.93
N HIS A 5 16.72 8.13 -14.59
CA HIS A 5 17.04 8.08 -16.03
C HIS A 5 15.83 7.52 -16.78
N HIS A 6 15.07 8.40 -17.43
CA HIS A 6 14.11 8.03 -18.47
C HIS A 6 14.87 7.41 -19.66
N CYS A 7 14.70 6.11 -19.88
CA CYS A 7 15.29 5.41 -21.01
C CYS A 7 14.40 5.57 -22.25
N HIS A 8 14.83 6.38 -23.22
CA HIS A 8 14.10 6.62 -24.48
C HIS A 8 14.35 5.57 -25.58
N LYS A 9 15.04 4.44 -25.29
CA LYS A 9 15.42 3.46 -26.32
C LYS A 9 14.54 2.21 -26.28
N SER A 10 13.93 1.88 -27.42
CA SER A 10 12.93 0.81 -27.60
C SER A 10 13.48 -0.62 -27.58
N LYS A 11 14.78 -0.83 -27.32
CA LYS A 11 15.38 -2.18 -27.21
C LYS A 11 16.52 -2.17 -26.20
N GLY A 12 16.36 -2.92 -25.11
CA GLY A 12 17.45 -3.32 -24.21
C GLY A 12 17.70 -2.44 -22.99
N CYS A 13 16.67 -1.90 -22.33
CA CYS A 13 16.89 -1.34 -20.99
C CYS A 13 16.79 -2.46 -19.94
N GLU A 14 17.89 -2.71 -19.23
CA GLU A 14 17.95 -3.58 -18.05
C GLU A 14 16.87 -3.13 -17.05
N VAL A 15 16.30 -4.10 -16.35
CA VAL A 15 15.26 -3.95 -15.33
C VAL A 15 15.42 -2.63 -14.56
N HIS A 16 14.47 -1.70 -14.73
CA HIS A 16 14.61 -0.37 -14.15
C HIS A 16 14.71 -0.46 -12.62
N PRO A 17 15.61 0.31 -11.96
CA PRO A 17 15.77 0.28 -10.50
C PRO A 17 14.47 0.48 -9.72
N VAL A 18 13.52 1.21 -10.32
CA VAL A 18 12.16 1.41 -9.79
C VAL A 18 11.42 0.10 -9.55
N THR A 19 11.58 -0.92 -10.40
CA THR A 19 10.88 -2.20 -10.26
C THR A 19 11.37 -3.00 -9.06
N ALA A 20 12.69 -2.99 -8.79
CA ALA A 20 13.26 -3.63 -7.61
C ALA A 20 12.83 -2.90 -6.33
N LEU A 21 12.83 -1.56 -6.36
CA LEU A 21 12.34 -0.73 -5.26
C LEU A 21 10.84 -0.98 -5.00
N THR A 22 10.03 -1.12 -6.05
CA THR A 22 8.60 -1.47 -5.93
C THR A 22 8.42 -2.81 -5.25
N ILE A 23 9.11 -3.88 -5.70
CA ILE A 23 8.97 -5.21 -5.10
C ILE A 23 9.38 -5.20 -3.62
N VAL A 24 10.50 -4.56 -3.28
CA VAL A 24 10.98 -4.49 -1.89
C VAL A 24 10.06 -3.66 -1.01
N GLY A 25 9.66 -2.48 -1.49
CA GLY A 25 8.74 -1.59 -0.78
C GLY A 25 7.40 -2.27 -0.51
N ASP A 26 6.84 -2.90 -1.53
CA ASP A 26 5.59 -3.65 -1.46
C ASP A 26 5.69 -4.88 -0.54
N SER A 27 6.83 -5.58 -0.53
CA SER A 27 7.06 -6.68 0.43
C SER A 27 7.09 -6.19 1.88
N ILE A 28 7.70 -5.03 2.14
CA ILE A 28 7.73 -4.45 3.50
C ILE A 28 6.33 -3.98 3.90
N HIS A 29 5.61 -3.34 2.98
CA HIS A 29 4.25 -2.87 3.19
C HIS A 29 3.31 -4.02 3.57
N ASN A 30 3.27 -5.06 2.72
CA ASN A 30 2.46 -6.25 2.92
C ASN A 30 2.78 -6.94 4.25
N PHE A 31 4.05 -7.06 4.60
CA PHE A 31 4.45 -7.59 5.90
C PHE A 31 3.89 -6.76 7.07
N ILE A 32 3.93 -5.43 6.98
CA ILE A 32 3.35 -4.54 7.99
C ILE A 32 1.83 -4.71 8.06
N ASP A 33 1.13 -4.85 6.94
CA ASP A 33 -0.31 -5.12 6.93
C ASP A 33 -0.66 -6.41 7.65
N GLY A 34 0.15 -7.45 7.46
CA GLY A 34 0.04 -8.70 8.21
C GLY A 34 0.14 -8.49 9.72
N LEU A 35 1.11 -7.68 10.17
CA LEU A 35 1.26 -7.32 11.58
C LEU A 35 0.03 -6.56 12.11
N VAL A 36 -0.51 -5.65 11.30
CA VAL A 36 -1.70 -4.85 11.62
C VAL A 36 -2.94 -5.74 11.76
N ILE A 37 -3.14 -6.70 10.85
CA ILE A 37 -4.24 -7.67 10.93
C ILE A 37 -4.13 -8.48 12.23
N ALA A 38 -2.94 -9.02 12.54
CA ALA A 38 -2.74 -9.79 13.77
C ALA A 38 -3.00 -8.94 15.03
N ALA A 39 -2.50 -7.71 15.07
CA ALA A 39 -2.74 -6.79 16.18
C ALA A 39 -4.23 -6.46 16.34
N ALA A 40 -4.97 -6.31 15.25
CA ALA A 40 -6.42 -6.06 15.29
C ALA A 40 -7.19 -7.24 15.91
N PHE A 41 -6.82 -8.48 15.61
CA PHE A 41 -7.42 -9.67 16.23
C PHE A 41 -7.09 -9.83 17.72
N PHE A 42 -6.03 -9.19 18.22
CA PHE A 42 -5.77 -9.11 19.67
C PHE A 42 -6.66 -8.09 20.39
N VAL A 43 -7.21 -7.10 19.68
CA VAL A 43 -8.19 -6.17 20.25
C VAL A 43 -9.53 -6.88 20.40
N ASP A 44 -10.10 -7.33 19.28
CA ASP A 44 -11.32 -8.16 19.23
C ASP A 44 -11.55 -8.75 17.83
N GLU A 45 -12.42 -9.76 17.73
CA GLU A 45 -12.70 -10.48 16.48
C GLU A 45 -13.33 -9.58 15.40
N VAL A 46 -14.22 -8.65 15.79
CA VAL A 46 -14.90 -7.75 14.84
C VAL A 46 -13.89 -6.79 14.22
N THR A 47 -13.07 -6.15 15.05
CA THR A 47 -11.99 -5.27 14.60
C THR A 47 -10.98 -6.01 13.73
N GLY A 48 -10.65 -7.26 14.04
CA GLY A 48 -9.80 -8.11 13.21
C GLY A 48 -10.35 -8.30 11.79
N TRP A 49 -11.60 -8.74 11.66
CA TRP A 49 -12.23 -8.95 10.35
C TRP A 49 -12.45 -7.65 9.56
N VAL A 50 -12.84 -6.57 10.23
CA VAL A 50 -12.99 -5.25 9.60
C VAL A 50 -11.66 -4.75 9.06
N THR A 51 -10.58 -4.85 9.85
CA THR A 51 -9.23 -4.47 9.43
C THR A 51 -8.76 -5.28 8.23
N ALA A 52 -8.95 -6.60 8.26
CA ALA A 52 -8.58 -7.48 7.14
C ALA A 52 -9.33 -7.13 5.84
N ALA A 53 -10.63 -6.81 5.93
CA ALA A 53 -11.43 -6.39 4.78
C ALA A 53 -10.96 -5.03 4.22
N LEU A 54 -10.63 -4.07 5.09
CA LEU A 54 -10.11 -2.77 4.68
C LEU A 54 -8.73 -2.87 4.02
N ILE A 55 -7.86 -3.74 4.53
CA ILE A 55 -6.55 -4.02 3.92
C ILE A 55 -6.74 -4.65 2.55
N MET A 56 -7.53 -5.72 2.45
CA MET A 56 -7.85 -6.33 1.16
C MET A 56 -8.41 -5.33 0.14
N GLY A 57 -9.21 -4.36 0.60
CA GLY A 57 -9.79 -3.32 -0.23
C GLY A 57 -8.75 -2.40 -0.90
N HIS A 58 -7.64 -2.08 -0.23
CA HIS A 58 -6.59 -1.22 -0.81
C HIS A 58 -5.43 -2.00 -1.43
N GLU A 59 -5.20 -3.25 -1.02
CA GLU A 59 -4.21 -4.12 -1.64
C GLU A 59 -4.55 -4.48 -3.08
N LEU A 60 -5.83 -4.74 -3.40
CA LEU A 60 -6.22 -5.08 -4.78
C LEU A 60 -5.86 -3.96 -5.80
N PRO A 61 -6.19 -2.68 -5.57
CA PRO A 61 -5.72 -1.59 -6.42
C PRO A 61 -4.20 -1.41 -6.43
N GLN A 62 -3.54 -1.52 -5.26
CA GLN A 62 -2.09 -1.35 -5.12
C GLN A 62 -1.33 -2.38 -5.96
N GLU A 63 -1.73 -3.64 -5.85
CA GLU A 63 -1.12 -4.76 -6.55
C GLU A 63 -1.28 -4.66 -8.07
N LEU A 64 -2.44 -4.20 -8.56
CA LEU A 64 -2.65 -3.90 -9.98
C LEU A 64 -1.75 -2.75 -10.47
N GLY A 65 -1.52 -1.75 -9.62
CA GLY A 65 -0.57 -0.67 -9.86
C GLY A 65 0.86 -1.19 -9.96
N ASN A 66 1.30 -1.98 -8.98
CA ASN A 66 2.63 -2.60 -8.94
C ASN A 66 2.86 -3.50 -10.17
N PHE A 67 1.89 -4.35 -10.50
CA PHE A 67 1.93 -5.16 -11.73
C PHE A 67 2.18 -4.30 -12.97
N SER A 68 1.49 -3.17 -13.09
CA SER A 68 1.65 -2.24 -14.20
C SER A 68 3.04 -1.62 -14.23
N VAL A 69 3.60 -1.25 -13.06
CA VAL A 69 4.96 -0.73 -12.93
C VAL A 69 6.00 -1.78 -13.33
N LEU A 70 5.85 -3.04 -12.92
CA LEU A 70 6.77 -4.12 -13.26
C LEU A 70 6.77 -4.40 -14.78
N VAL A 71 5.58 -4.50 -15.39
CA VAL A 71 5.45 -4.72 -16.84
C VAL A 71 6.05 -3.54 -17.62
N TYR A 72 5.78 -2.30 -17.20
CA TYR A 72 6.36 -1.12 -17.83
C TYR A 72 7.89 -1.06 -17.66
N GLY A 73 8.39 -1.53 -16.52
CA GLY A 73 9.81 -1.59 -16.19
C GLY A 73 10.58 -2.75 -16.83
N GLY A 74 9.96 -3.54 -17.71
CA GLY A 74 10.62 -4.54 -18.56
C GLY A 74 10.40 -5.99 -18.16
N TYR A 75 9.58 -6.28 -17.12
CA TYR A 75 9.20 -7.66 -16.81
C TYR A 75 8.19 -8.19 -17.82
N ASP A 76 8.28 -9.47 -18.15
CA ASP A 76 7.18 -10.15 -18.82
C ASP A 76 6.01 -10.33 -17.84
N LYS A 77 4.78 -10.41 -18.39
CA LYS A 77 3.55 -10.44 -17.58
C LYS A 77 3.54 -11.57 -16.54
N LYS A 78 4.11 -12.73 -16.86
CA LYS A 78 4.14 -13.87 -15.93
C LYS A 78 5.06 -13.57 -14.75
N LYS A 79 6.27 -13.07 -15.00
CA LYS A 79 7.17 -12.67 -13.91
C LYS A 79 6.59 -11.52 -13.09
N ALA A 80 5.94 -10.54 -13.71
CA ALA A 80 5.31 -9.45 -12.98
C ALA A 80 4.27 -10.00 -11.98
N ILE A 81 3.37 -10.88 -12.41
CA ILE A 81 2.38 -11.53 -11.51
C ILE A 81 3.07 -12.33 -10.40
N ILE A 82 4.13 -13.08 -10.72
CA ILE A 82 4.83 -13.88 -9.71
C ILE A 82 5.48 -12.98 -8.65
N TRP A 83 6.15 -11.90 -9.07
CA TRP A 83 6.85 -11.02 -8.14
C TRP A 83 5.90 -10.23 -7.25
N THR A 84 4.80 -9.73 -7.80
CA THR A 84 3.81 -9.02 -7.01
C THR A 84 3.10 -10.00 -6.05
N PHE A 85 2.75 -11.22 -6.50
CA PHE A 85 2.23 -12.26 -5.61
C PHE A 85 3.20 -12.65 -4.48
N LEU A 86 4.50 -12.76 -4.77
CA LEU A 86 5.52 -13.04 -3.76
C LEU A 86 5.65 -11.90 -2.75
N ALA A 87 5.54 -10.64 -3.20
CA ALA A 87 5.50 -9.49 -2.31
C ALA A 87 4.25 -9.54 -1.42
N GLN A 88 3.06 -9.78 -1.99
CA GLN A 88 1.81 -9.94 -1.25
C GLN A 88 1.87 -11.07 -0.21
N ALA A 89 2.53 -12.19 -0.54
CA ALA A 89 2.66 -13.34 0.37
C ALA A 89 3.39 -13.00 1.68
N THR A 90 4.18 -11.92 1.71
CA THR A 90 4.81 -11.44 2.95
C THR A 90 3.80 -10.97 4.00
N CYS A 91 2.57 -10.64 3.61
CA CYS A 91 1.47 -10.35 4.54
C CYS A 91 1.14 -11.55 5.44
N ILE A 92 1.21 -12.77 4.90
CA ILE A 92 1.02 -13.99 5.71
C ILE A 92 2.14 -14.12 6.75
N LEU A 93 3.39 -13.85 6.34
CA LEU A 93 4.53 -13.85 7.27
C LEU A 93 4.38 -12.77 8.34
N GLY A 94 3.92 -11.58 7.96
CA GLY A 94 3.57 -10.49 8.86
C GLY A 94 2.53 -10.91 9.89
N GLY A 95 1.45 -11.58 9.45
CA GLY A 95 0.42 -12.08 10.36
C GLY A 95 0.95 -13.13 11.35
N ILE A 96 1.77 -14.07 10.88
CA ILE A 96 2.39 -15.09 11.73
C ILE A 96 3.32 -14.45 12.76
N VAL A 97 4.22 -13.55 12.32
CA VAL A 97 5.12 -12.82 13.21
C VAL A 97 4.31 -11.96 14.19
N GLY A 98 3.28 -11.28 13.70
CA GLY A 98 2.35 -10.47 14.49
C GLY A 98 1.72 -11.25 15.63
N TRP A 99 1.25 -12.44 15.31
CA TRP A 99 0.57 -13.32 16.27
C TRP A 99 1.51 -13.93 17.31
N PHE A 100 2.70 -14.35 16.92
CA PHE A 100 3.58 -15.14 17.81
C PHE A 100 4.75 -14.37 18.41
N LEU A 101 5.23 -13.32 17.74
CA LEU A 101 6.55 -12.75 17.99
C LEU A 101 6.53 -11.24 18.27
N THR A 102 5.44 -10.54 18.03
CA THR A 102 5.37 -9.09 18.27
C THR A 102 5.10 -8.81 19.74
N PRO A 103 6.09 -8.29 20.50
CA PRO A 103 5.85 -7.93 21.88
C PRO A 103 4.95 -6.69 21.94
N GLU A 104 4.07 -6.63 22.93
CA GLU A 104 3.02 -5.60 23.05
C GLU A 104 3.57 -4.17 22.99
N TRP A 105 4.74 -3.92 23.56
CA TRP A 105 5.40 -2.60 23.54
C TRP A 105 5.84 -2.14 22.14
N LEU A 106 5.99 -3.06 21.18
CA LEU A 106 6.39 -2.74 19.80
C LEU A 106 5.19 -2.44 18.89
N ILE A 107 3.98 -2.86 19.28
CA ILE A 107 2.77 -2.69 18.47
C ILE A 107 2.49 -1.21 18.20
N ALA A 108 2.44 -0.37 19.24
CA ALA A 108 2.10 1.05 19.08
C ALA A 108 3.16 1.85 18.26
N PRO A 109 4.48 1.70 18.50
CA PRO A 109 5.50 2.32 17.65
C PRO A 109 5.43 1.85 16.18
N LEU A 110 5.14 0.57 15.95
CA LEU A 110 5.07 -0.01 14.61
C LEU A 110 3.85 0.53 13.84
N LEU A 111 2.69 0.61 14.50
CA LEU A 111 1.49 1.25 13.94
C LEU A 111 1.72 2.75 13.65
N ALA A 112 2.40 3.46 14.54
CA ALA A 112 2.73 4.88 14.34
C ALA A 112 3.69 5.09 13.16
N PHE A 113 4.68 4.20 13.00
CA PHE A 113 5.59 4.22 11.86
C PHE A 113 4.86 3.95 10.55
N ALA A 114 3.99 2.93 10.51
CA ALA A 114 3.17 2.61 9.34
C ALA A 114 2.26 3.79 8.94
N ALA A 115 1.50 4.33 9.91
CA ALA A 115 0.64 5.49 9.69
C ALA A 115 1.42 6.71 9.19
N GLY A 116 2.60 6.98 9.75
CA GLY A 116 3.50 8.04 9.29
C GLY A 116 3.97 7.84 7.84
N GLY A 117 4.29 6.59 7.47
CA GLY A 117 4.64 6.22 6.10
C GLY A 117 3.50 6.50 5.11
N PHE A 118 2.27 6.09 5.44
CA PHE A 118 1.09 6.38 4.62
C PHE A 118 0.83 7.88 4.45
N ILE A 119 0.97 8.66 5.53
CA ILE A 119 0.84 10.12 5.47
C ILE A 119 1.92 10.72 4.57
N TYR A 120 3.17 10.27 4.73
CA TYR A 120 4.29 10.76 3.92
C TYR A 120 4.07 10.49 2.43
N ILE A 121 3.76 9.25 2.04
CA ILE A 121 3.51 8.87 0.65
C ILE A 121 2.31 9.64 0.08
N SER A 122 1.22 9.74 0.84
CA SER A 122 0.04 10.51 0.42
C SER A 122 0.39 11.98 0.19
N ALA A 123 1.23 12.56 1.04
CA ALA A 123 1.64 13.96 0.93
C ALA A 123 2.68 14.21 -0.17
N SER A 124 3.62 13.29 -0.39
CA SER A 124 4.69 13.44 -1.38
C SER A 124 4.26 13.09 -2.80
N ASP A 125 3.28 12.20 -2.95
CA ASP A 125 2.93 11.64 -4.25
C ASP A 125 1.49 12.03 -4.65
N LEU A 126 0.50 11.76 -3.79
CA LEU A 126 -0.91 11.95 -4.13
C LEU A 126 -1.30 13.44 -4.20
N ILE A 127 -0.89 14.26 -3.22
CA ILE A 127 -1.18 15.69 -3.20
C ILE A 127 -0.57 16.43 -4.41
N PRO A 128 0.70 16.20 -4.80
CA PRO A 128 1.25 16.83 -5.99
C PRO A 128 0.57 16.39 -7.29
N GLU A 129 0.18 15.12 -7.40
CA GLU A 129 -0.50 14.61 -8.60
C GLU A 129 -1.90 15.22 -8.76
N LEU A 130 -2.65 15.34 -7.66
CA LEU A 130 -3.93 16.07 -7.62
C LEU A 130 -3.80 17.53 -8.10
N HIS A 131 -2.68 18.19 -7.79
CA HIS A 131 -2.42 19.57 -8.22
C HIS A 131 -1.99 19.71 -9.69
N LYS A 132 -1.53 18.63 -10.34
CA LYS A 132 -1.17 18.66 -11.77
C LYS A 132 -2.39 18.61 -12.70
N GLU A 133 -3.54 18.12 -12.22
CA GLU A 133 -4.77 18.06 -13.01
C GLU A 133 -5.34 19.47 -13.23
N LYS A 134 -5.30 19.92 -14.49
CA LYS A 134 -5.71 21.28 -14.89
C LYS A 134 -7.21 21.38 -15.17
N ASP A 135 -7.90 20.25 -15.38
CA ASP A 135 -9.34 20.23 -15.56
C ASP A 135 -10.06 20.33 -14.21
N LEU A 136 -10.67 21.48 -13.94
CA LEU A 136 -11.42 21.75 -12.71
C LEU A 136 -12.51 20.70 -12.43
N LYS A 137 -13.16 20.14 -13.45
CA LYS A 137 -14.20 19.12 -13.23
C LYS A 137 -13.60 17.80 -12.77
N LYS A 138 -12.45 17.41 -13.32
CA LYS A 138 -11.73 16.20 -12.90
C LYS A 138 -11.11 16.39 -11.52
N SER A 139 -10.45 17.51 -11.28
CA SER A 139 -9.91 17.88 -9.96
C SER A 139 -10.99 17.83 -8.87
N THR A 140 -12.18 18.38 -9.15
CA THR A 140 -13.32 18.31 -8.23
C THR A 140 -13.77 16.88 -7.96
N LYS A 141 -13.83 16.01 -8.98
CA LYS A 141 -14.17 14.59 -8.80
C LYS A 141 -13.14 13.85 -7.94
N HIS A 142 -11.85 14.08 -8.16
CA HIS A 142 -10.80 13.48 -7.35
C HIS A 142 -10.85 13.96 -5.90
N PHE A 143 -11.09 15.26 -5.68
CA PHE A 143 -11.26 15.81 -4.33
C PHE A 143 -12.49 15.23 -3.62
N VAL A 144 -13.63 15.10 -4.30
CA VAL A 144 -14.84 14.47 -3.73
C VAL A 144 -14.59 13.00 -3.41
N ALA A 145 -13.92 12.24 -4.29
CA ALA A 145 -13.58 10.86 -4.02
C ALA A 145 -12.65 10.72 -2.79
N PHE A 146 -11.65 11.60 -2.66
CA PHE A 146 -10.79 11.66 -1.48
C PHE A 146 -11.58 11.96 -0.20
N ALA A 147 -12.45 12.99 -0.23
CA ALA A 147 -13.29 13.35 0.91
C ALA A 147 -14.25 12.23 1.31
N LEU A 148 -14.82 11.52 0.33
CA LEU A 148 -15.67 10.34 0.57
C LEU A 148 -14.88 9.20 1.22
N GLY A 149 -13.64 8.95 0.78
CA GLY A 149 -12.75 7.97 1.41
C GLY A 149 -12.48 8.30 2.88
N VAL A 150 -12.17 9.56 3.20
CA VAL A 150 -11.98 10.04 4.58
C VAL A 150 -13.26 9.88 5.40
N ALA A 151 -14.41 10.27 4.84
CA ALA A 151 -15.70 10.15 5.50
C ALA A 151 -16.08 8.69 5.78
N LEU A 152 -15.81 7.77 4.84
CA LEU A 152 -16.00 6.33 5.02
C LEU A 152 -15.16 5.80 6.17
N MET A 153 -13.87 6.15 6.22
CA MET A 153 -12.96 5.73 7.29
C MET A 153 -13.42 6.23 8.67
N ILE A 154 -13.86 7.49 8.76
CA ILE A 154 -14.43 8.04 10.00
C ILE A 154 -15.74 7.32 10.36
N GLY A 155 -16.61 7.06 9.37
CA GLY A 155 -17.87 6.36 9.56
C GLY A 155 -17.68 4.94 10.12
N ILE A 156 -16.72 4.18 9.57
CA ILE A 156 -16.37 2.85 10.07
C ILE A 156 -15.85 2.93 11.51
N LYS A 157 -14.95 3.87 11.81
CA LYS A 157 -14.45 4.07 13.17
C LYS A 157 -15.58 4.33 14.17
N LEU A 158 -16.54 5.19 13.82
CA LEU A 158 -17.68 5.51 14.68
C LEU A 158 -18.65 4.34 14.84
N ALA A 159 -18.81 3.52 13.80
CA ALA A 159 -19.68 2.35 13.84
C ALA A 159 -19.10 1.17 14.64
N VAL A 160 -17.77 1.01 14.67
CA VAL A 160 -17.09 -0.07 15.41
C VAL A 160 -16.94 0.23 16.91
N HIS A 161 -16.94 1.51 17.30
CA HIS A 161 -16.84 1.94 18.71
C HIS A 161 -18.20 2.09 19.43
N HIS A 162 -19.31 1.65 18.82
CA HIS A 162 -20.65 1.58 19.41
C HIS A 162 -21.06 0.13 19.62
#